data_AF-A0A315DCR4-F1
#
_entry.id   AF-A0A315DCR4-F1
#
_cell.length_a   1.000
_cell.length_b   1.000
_cell.length_c   1.000
_cell.angle_alpha   90.00
_cell.angle_beta   90.00
_cell.angle_gamma   90.00
#
_symmetry.space_group_name_H-M   'P 1'
#
loop_
_entity.id
_entity.type
_entity.pdbx_description
1 polymer ?
#
loop_
_entity_poly.entity_id
_entity_poly.type
_entity_poly.pdbx_seq_one_letter_code
_entity_poly.pdbx_strand_id
1 'polypeptide(L)'
;MGPGACAWQAWHWRLCRPGLCGWVWCMTRRPGALHPDTKTLRWVSRQDPGGLHNRPVDLTWMMERTPMTMKSTPALALACMMSLGQPWCLVQAQSPSPTWQPTAQAAPHQVLHLSASAHTEVAQDWLVMSLAVQKEGMQAPAVQKQLNAVLSAALAVATPLAKPGAVEVSTGEMNVSPRYGREGKINGWSGSAQLLLQGRDAVQIASLAARLQDLTVAQIGWQLSPEQKSAAEMRIQAQAVAGFQSKAQALTQQFGFAAYTLREVRVNAQEAGEASVMPRLSMASMDSAPSPTPTLAGKSRVVVNVSGSIVLR
;
A
#
# COMPACT_ATOMS: atom_id res chain seq x y z
N MET A 1 -41.19 -9.30 -18.57
CA MET A 1 -40.91 -9.17 -17.12
C MET A 1 -39.44 -9.47 -16.90
N GLY A 2 -38.61 -8.45 -16.74
CA GLY A 2 -37.19 -8.61 -16.42
C GLY A 2 -36.96 -8.48 -14.90
N PRO A 3 -35.98 -9.17 -14.32
CA PRO A 3 -35.57 -8.93 -12.95
C PRO A 3 -34.59 -7.74 -12.89
N GLY A 4 -34.98 -6.73 -12.12
CA GLY A 4 -34.23 -5.50 -11.87
C GLY A 4 -33.13 -5.67 -10.81
N ALA A 5 -32.14 -4.78 -10.92
CA ALA A 5 -30.91 -4.73 -10.17
C ALA A 5 -31.09 -4.41 -8.67
N CYS A 6 -30.33 -5.10 -7.82
CA CYS A 6 -30.10 -4.74 -6.41
C CYS A 6 -29.13 -3.56 -6.31
N ALA A 7 -29.63 -2.39 -5.94
CA ALA A 7 -28.81 -1.24 -5.55
C ALA A 7 -28.45 -1.32 -4.05
N TRP A 8 -27.15 -1.38 -3.77
CA TRP A 8 -26.60 -1.29 -2.42
C TRP A 8 -26.77 0.14 -1.87
N GLN A 9 -27.49 0.30 -0.77
CA GLN A 9 -27.63 1.58 -0.07
C GLN A 9 -26.56 1.72 1.03
N ALA A 10 -25.77 2.78 0.93
CA ALA A 10 -24.74 3.15 1.89
C ALA A 10 -25.35 3.77 3.16
N TRP A 11 -24.97 3.26 4.33
CA TRP A 11 -25.28 3.85 5.63
C TRP A 11 -24.06 4.63 6.13
N HIS A 12 -24.28 5.89 6.56
CA HIS A 12 -23.22 6.70 7.18
C HIS A 12 -23.60 7.06 8.62
N TRP A 13 -22.68 6.78 9.55
CA TRP A 13 -22.74 7.26 10.93
C TRP A 13 -22.14 8.67 11.00
N ARG A 14 -22.86 9.64 11.58
CA ARG A 14 -22.31 10.94 11.98
C ARG A 14 -22.56 11.18 13.46
N LEU A 15 -21.50 11.59 14.15
CA LEU A 15 -21.55 12.10 15.53
C LEU A 15 -22.06 13.56 15.47
N CYS A 16 -23.24 13.82 16.01
CA CYS A 16 -23.73 15.18 16.26
C CYS A 16 -23.62 15.49 17.77
N ARG A 17 -23.13 16.69 18.10
CA ARG A 17 -22.92 17.16 19.47
C ARG A 17 -24.12 18.00 19.91
N PRO A 18 -24.76 17.70 21.06
CA PRO A 18 -25.43 18.74 21.83
C PRO A 18 -24.96 18.77 23.30
N GLY A 19 -25.16 19.92 23.93
CA GLY A 19 -24.71 20.20 25.29
C GLY A 19 -25.39 19.34 26.36
N LEU A 20 -24.62 19.13 27.43
CA LEU A 20 -24.99 18.68 28.78
C LEU A 20 -25.98 17.50 28.86
N CYS A 21 -25.39 16.32 29.18
CA CYS A 21 -26.00 15.02 29.51
C CYS A 21 -26.33 14.07 28.33
N GLY A 22 -25.40 13.13 28.08
CA GLY A 22 -25.69 11.80 27.47
C GLY A 22 -25.64 11.70 25.93
N TRP A 23 -24.89 10.72 25.40
CA TRP A 23 -24.91 10.35 23.98
C TRP A 23 -26.10 9.43 23.69
N VAL A 24 -26.99 9.82 22.78
CA VAL A 24 -28.10 8.97 22.29
C VAL A 24 -27.95 8.78 20.78
N TRP A 25 -28.02 7.53 20.32
CA TRP A 25 -28.02 7.18 18.89
C TRP A 25 -29.43 7.35 18.32
N CYS A 26 -29.59 8.18 17.29
CA CYS A 26 -30.88 8.42 16.66
C CYS A 26 -30.84 7.99 15.18
N MET A 27 -31.66 7.02 14.78
CA MET A 27 -31.88 6.65 13.38
C MET A 27 -32.97 7.54 12.79
N THR A 28 -32.66 8.36 11.80
CA THR A 28 -33.68 9.12 11.05
C THR A 28 -33.66 8.77 9.56
N ARG A 29 -34.85 8.43 9.06
CA ARG A 29 -35.16 8.14 7.65
C ARG A 29 -35.40 9.46 6.93
N ARG A 30 -34.83 9.66 5.73
CA ARG A 30 -35.15 10.85 4.90
C ARG A 30 -36.62 10.79 4.45
N PRO A 31 -37.40 11.88 4.55
CA PRO A 31 -38.67 12.00 3.84
C PRO A 31 -38.46 12.47 2.39
N GLY A 32 -39.17 11.87 1.42
CA GLY A 32 -39.52 12.52 0.13
C GLY A 32 -40.77 13.39 0.32
N ALA A 33 -41.27 14.22 -0.60
CA ALA A 33 -40.99 14.52 -2.02
C ALA A 33 -41.70 15.85 -2.41
N LEU A 34 -41.62 16.24 -3.71
CA LEU A 34 -42.37 17.27 -4.52
C LEU A 34 -41.64 18.63 -4.73
N HIS A 35 -41.09 19.02 -5.90
CA HIS A 35 -41.55 19.26 -7.32
C HIS A 35 -41.98 20.74 -7.57
N PRO A 36 -41.92 21.35 -8.78
CA PRO A 36 -40.88 21.42 -9.84
C PRO A 36 -40.37 22.88 -10.08
N ASP A 37 -39.22 23.05 -10.73
CA ASP A 37 -39.07 24.01 -11.85
C ASP A 37 -37.64 23.96 -12.36
N THR A 38 -37.43 23.42 -13.56
CA THR A 38 -36.25 23.81 -14.35
C THR A 38 -36.49 23.50 -15.81
N LYS A 39 -36.51 24.58 -16.59
CA LYS A 39 -36.66 24.62 -18.03
C LYS A 39 -35.68 23.68 -18.74
N THR A 40 -36.27 22.81 -19.54
CA THR A 40 -35.86 22.38 -20.89
C THR A 40 -34.53 22.93 -21.43
N LEU A 41 -33.55 22.05 -21.63
CA LEU A 41 -32.62 22.13 -22.75
C LEU A 41 -32.59 20.78 -23.46
N ARG A 42 -33.24 20.78 -24.63
CA ARG A 42 -33.40 19.68 -25.57
C ARG A 42 -32.15 19.63 -26.46
N TRP A 43 -31.38 18.55 -26.39
CA TRP A 43 -30.31 18.29 -27.34
C TRP A 43 -30.91 17.71 -28.63
N VAL A 44 -30.82 18.48 -29.71
CA VAL A 44 -31.12 18.03 -31.08
C VAL A 44 -29.82 17.53 -31.70
N SER A 45 -29.75 16.23 -31.99
CA SER A 45 -28.72 15.67 -32.86
C SER A 45 -29.08 15.95 -34.31
N ARG A 46 -28.23 16.73 -34.99
CA ARG A 46 -28.24 16.86 -36.46
C ARG A 46 -27.20 15.89 -37.01
N GLN A 47 -27.67 14.87 -37.72
CA GLN A 47 -26.85 14.07 -38.63
C GLN A 47 -26.93 14.74 -40.01
N ASP A 48 -25.78 14.89 -40.67
CA ASP A 48 -25.72 15.01 -42.13
C ASP A 48 -24.60 14.10 -42.68
N PRO A 49 -24.72 13.61 -43.93
CA PRO A 49 -23.97 12.47 -44.42
C PRO A 49 -22.85 12.84 -45.42
N GLY A 50 -21.82 11.99 -45.48
CA GLY A 50 -21.06 11.72 -46.70
C GLY A 50 -19.79 12.55 -46.97
N GLY A 51 -18.71 11.83 -47.32
CA GLY A 51 -17.73 12.29 -48.32
C GLY A 51 -16.31 12.64 -47.83
N LEU A 52 -15.40 11.68 -48.00
CA LEU A 52 -13.97 11.79 -48.36
C LEU A 52 -13.30 13.18 -48.27
N HIS A 53 -12.33 13.37 -47.37
CA HIS A 53 -10.96 13.76 -47.73
C HIS A 53 -9.98 13.73 -46.53
N ASN A 54 -8.78 13.29 -46.88
CA ASN A 54 -7.55 13.14 -46.12
C ASN A 54 -7.03 14.46 -45.52
N ARG A 55 -6.87 14.58 -44.19
CA ARG A 55 -5.91 15.50 -43.53
C ARG A 55 -5.46 14.96 -42.14
N PRO A 56 -4.18 15.15 -41.76
CA PRO A 56 -3.62 14.66 -40.50
C PRO A 56 -4.08 15.52 -39.32
N VAL A 57 -4.43 14.88 -38.20
CA VAL A 57 -4.79 15.56 -36.95
C VAL A 57 -3.51 15.80 -36.15
N ASP A 58 -3.19 17.07 -36.02
CA ASP A 58 -2.08 17.62 -35.25
C ASP A 58 -2.34 17.45 -33.74
N LEU A 59 -1.31 16.99 -33.04
CA LEU A 59 -1.27 16.73 -31.61
C LEU A 59 -0.64 17.94 -30.92
N THR A 60 -1.44 18.80 -30.29
CA THR A 60 -0.92 19.75 -29.31
C THR A 60 -1.85 19.87 -28.12
N TRP A 61 -1.60 18.99 -27.14
CA TRP A 61 -2.06 19.13 -25.77
C TRP A 61 -1.21 20.21 -25.08
N MET A 62 -1.76 21.43 -24.96
CA MET A 62 -1.23 22.44 -24.05
C MET A 62 -1.80 22.18 -22.64
N MET A 63 -1.04 21.44 -21.84
CA MET A 63 -1.27 21.33 -20.39
C MET A 63 -0.58 22.50 -19.68
N GLU A 64 -1.44 23.36 -19.16
CA GLU A 64 -1.23 24.48 -18.27
C GLU A 64 -0.47 24.05 -17.00
N ARG A 65 0.75 24.55 -16.83
CA ARG A 65 1.48 24.49 -15.55
C ARG A 65 1.56 25.89 -14.98
N THR A 66 0.85 26.13 -13.89
CA THR A 66 1.00 27.32 -13.05
C THR A 66 2.15 27.11 -12.07
N PRO A 67 3.28 27.83 -12.17
CA PRO A 67 4.29 27.81 -11.12
C PRO A 67 3.89 28.78 -10.00
N MET A 68 3.66 28.23 -8.79
CA MET A 68 3.63 29.05 -7.57
C MET A 68 5.02 29.61 -7.32
N THR A 69 5.18 30.92 -7.54
CA THR A 69 6.37 31.68 -7.16
C THR A 69 6.11 32.37 -5.83
N MET A 70 6.78 31.89 -4.78
CA MET A 70 6.73 32.49 -3.44
C MET A 70 7.66 33.71 -3.43
N LYS A 71 7.09 34.92 -3.40
CA LYS A 71 7.83 36.18 -3.32
C LYS A 71 8.27 36.44 -1.87
N SER A 72 9.57 36.48 -1.64
CA SER A 72 10.20 37.02 -0.42
C SER A 72 10.33 38.54 -0.53
N THR A 73 9.75 39.28 0.42
CA THR A 73 9.93 40.73 0.55
C THR A 73 10.96 41.06 1.64
N PRO A 74 12.10 41.68 1.30
CA PRO A 74 12.86 42.49 2.25
C PRO A 74 12.63 43.98 1.96
N ALA A 75 12.05 44.70 2.92
CA ALA A 75 11.94 46.15 2.87
C ALA A 75 13.30 46.77 3.26
N LEU A 76 13.85 47.55 2.33
CA LEU A 76 15.03 48.38 2.50
C LEU A 76 14.65 49.78 3.00
N ALA A 77 15.48 50.25 3.94
CA ALA A 77 16.07 51.59 4.02
C ALA A 77 15.16 52.83 4.09
N LEU A 78 15.41 53.66 5.10
CA LEU A 78 15.73 55.07 4.84
C LEU A 78 16.58 55.68 5.95
N ALA A 79 17.62 56.37 5.50
CA ALA A 79 18.64 57.06 6.26
C ALA A 79 18.20 58.46 6.69
N CYS A 80 18.77 58.98 7.77
CA CYS A 80 18.96 60.42 7.97
C CYS A 80 20.33 60.65 8.61
N MET A 81 21.16 61.43 7.90
CA MET A 81 22.48 61.91 8.27
C MET A 81 22.41 63.18 9.12
N MET A 82 23.36 63.31 10.06
CA MET A 82 24.08 64.52 10.54
C MET A 82 23.24 65.68 11.13
N SER A 83 23.59 66.33 12.26
CA SER A 83 24.89 66.94 12.57
C SER A 83 24.96 67.52 14.01
N LEU A 84 26.18 67.51 14.58
CA LEU A 84 26.82 68.50 15.48
C LEU A 84 26.27 68.82 16.91
N GLY A 85 27.10 68.56 17.93
CA GLY A 85 27.49 69.59 18.92
C GLY A 85 27.04 69.45 20.39
N GLN A 86 28.02 69.08 21.25
CA GLN A 86 28.14 69.41 22.70
C GLN A 86 27.31 68.56 23.72
N PRO A 87 27.54 68.65 25.04
CA PRO A 87 28.38 67.71 25.80
C PRO A 87 27.62 66.95 26.90
N TRP A 88 28.29 65.92 27.43
CA TRP A 88 28.03 65.15 28.65
C TRP A 88 26.94 65.68 29.63
N CYS A 89 25.87 64.89 29.80
CA CYS A 89 25.16 64.74 31.07
C CYS A 89 24.72 63.27 31.20
N LEU A 90 25.39 62.53 32.08
CA LEU A 90 25.06 61.14 32.40
C LEU A 90 23.79 61.11 33.26
N VAL A 91 22.63 60.88 32.63
CA VAL A 91 21.45 60.35 33.31
C VAL A 91 21.56 58.83 33.28
N GLN A 92 21.82 58.22 34.42
CA GLN A 92 21.70 56.77 34.56
C GLN A 92 20.23 56.39 34.71
N ALA A 93 19.61 55.97 33.62
CA ALA A 93 18.34 55.25 33.65
C ALA A 93 18.58 53.84 34.19
N GLN A 94 18.15 53.60 35.43
CA GLN A 94 18.15 52.25 36.02
C GLN A 94 17.13 51.39 35.26
N SER A 95 17.63 50.44 34.48
CA SER A 95 16.79 49.45 33.81
C SER A 95 16.28 48.45 34.85
N PRO A 96 14.97 48.12 34.91
CA PRO A 96 14.48 47.08 35.80
C PRO A 96 15.12 45.75 35.42
N SER A 97 15.71 45.07 36.41
CA SER A 97 16.33 43.77 36.23
C SER A 97 15.28 42.73 35.81
N PRO A 98 15.63 41.81 34.89
CA PRO A 98 14.74 40.72 34.50
C PRO A 98 14.50 39.82 35.70
N THR A 99 13.24 39.71 36.12
CA THR A 99 12.81 38.69 37.07
C THR A 99 12.79 37.35 36.33
N TRP A 100 13.78 36.52 36.61
CA TRP A 100 13.81 35.13 36.16
C TRP A 100 12.66 34.39 36.85
N GLN A 101 11.54 34.23 36.13
CA GLN A 101 10.53 33.25 36.53
C GLN A 101 11.14 31.86 36.32
N PRO A 102 11.22 31.00 37.34
CA PRO A 102 11.56 29.61 37.12
C PRO A 102 10.45 29.04 36.23
N THR A 103 10.76 28.77 34.98
CA THR A 103 9.95 27.83 34.20
C THR A 103 9.99 26.54 34.98
N ALA A 104 8.84 26.09 35.47
CA ALA A 104 8.71 24.80 36.13
C ALA A 104 9.23 23.73 35.16
N GLN A 105 10.50 23.34 35.31
CA GLN A 105 11.09 22.25 34.56
C GLN A 105 10.29 21.01 34.97
N ALA A 106 9.50 20.52 34.01
CA ALA A 106 8.76 19.28 34.17
C ALA A 106 9.70 18.22 34.74
N ALA A 107 9.31 17.60 35.85
CA ALA A 107 10.12 16.59 36.53
C ALA A 107 10.64 15.56 35.52
N PRO A 108 11.89 15.08 35.67
CA PRO A 108 12.45 14.09 34.76
C PRO A 108 11.52 12.86 34.74
N HIS A 109 10.81 12.67 33.63
CA HIS A 109 9.94 11.52 33.49
C HIS A 109 10.82 10.27 33.41
N GLN A 110 10.66 9.36 34.38
CA GLN A 110 11.28 8.03 34.32
C GLN A 110 10.50 7.20 33.29
N VAL A 111 10.94 7.30 32.04
CA VAL A 111 10.34 6.61 30.91
C VAL A 111 11.10 5.33 30.63
N LEU A 112 10.40 4.19 30.58
CA LEU A 112 10.95 2.92 30.11
C LEU A 112 10.41 2.62 28.72
N HIS A 113 11.29 2.18 27.82
CA HIS A 113 10.93 1.64 26.52
C HIS A 113 11.00 0.12 26.57
N LEU A 114 9.96 -0.54 26.11
CA LEU A 114 9.90 -2.00 26.11
C LEU A 114 9.23 -2.53 24.84
N SER A 115 9.50 -3.79 24.55
CA SER A 115 8.84 -4.53 23.48
C SER A 115 8.48 -5.95 23.92
N ALA A 116 7.37 -6.44 23.36
CA ALA A 116 6.93 -7.82 23.49
C ALA A 116 6.45 -8.32 22.14
N SER A 117 6.76 -9.58 21.84
CA SER A 117 6.31 -10.22 20.62
C SER A 117 5.60 -11.54 20.93
N ALA A 118 4.63 -11.88 20.09
CA ALA A 118 3.99 -13.19 20.05
C ALA A 118 4.09 -13.73 18.63
N HIS A 119 4.10 -15.05 18.48
CA HIS A 119 4.16 -15.69 17.18
C HIS A 119 3.34 -16.98 17.16
N THR A 120 2.89 -17.36 15.96
CA THR A 120 2.21 -18.64 15.72
C THR A 120 2.59 -19.18 14.35
N GLU A 121 2.60 -20.50 14.22
CA GLU A 121 2.78 -21.18 12.95
C GLU A 121 1.42 -21.54 12.36
N VAL A 122 1.25 -21.27 11.07
CA VAL A 122 -0.01 -21.48 10.36
C VAL A 122 0.28 -22.19 9.05
N ALA A 123 -0.54 -23.18 8.71
CA ALA A 123 -0.38 -23.87 7.44
C ALA A 123 -0.64 -22.91 6.28
N GLN A 124 0.18 -22.99 5.24
CA GLN A 124 -0.06 -22.26 4.00
C GLN A 124 -1.29 -22.87 3.31
N ASP A 125 -2.17 -22.02 2.80
CA ASP A 125 -3.41 -22.44 2.14
C ASP A 125 -3.62 -21.76 0.78
N TRP A 126 -2.66 -20.95 0.34
CA TRP A 126 -2.73 -20.20 -0.91
C TRP A 126 -1.66 -20.68 -1.88
N LEU A 127 -2.07 -21.28 -3.00
CA LEU A 127 -1.16 -21.61 -4.09
C LEU A 127 -0.90 -20.35 -4.92
N VAL A 128 0.35 -20.14 -5.31
CA VAL A 128 0.76 -19.14 -6.30
C VAL A 128 1.57 -19.82 -7.39
N MET A 129 1.07 -19.74 -8.62
CA MET A 129 1.69 -20.31 -9.82
C MET A 129 1.96 -19.19 -10.82
N SER A 130 3.23 -18.97 -11.12
CA SER A 130 3.66 -18.06 -12.18
C SER A 130 3.86 -18.84 -13.47
N LEU A 131 3.17 -18.43 -14.52
CA LEU A 131 3.42 -18.91 -15.88
C LEU A 131 4.10 -17.81 -16.68
N ALA A 132 5.04 -18.18 -17.53
CA ALA A 132 5.81 -17.25 -18.35
C ALA A 132 5.79 -17.65 -19.82
N VAL A 133 5.88 -16.65 -20.69
CA VAL A 133 6.16 -16.80 -22.12
C VAL A 133 7.36 -15.94 -22.48
N GLN A 134 8.24 -16.45 -23.34
CA GLN A 134 9.34 -15.71 -23.93
C GLN A 134 9.16 -15.64 -25.44
N LYS A 135 9.43 -14.47 -26.02
CA LYS A 135 9.43 -14.25 -27.47
C LYS A 135 10.66 -13.46 -27.87
N GLU A 136 11.11 -13.70 -29.10
CA GLU A 136 12.27 -13.02 -29.67
C GLU A 136 11.94 -12.49 -31.06
N GLY A 137 12.63 -11.43 -31.47
CA GLY A 137 12.39 -10.81 -32.77
C GLY A 137 13.42 -9.74 -33.10
N MET A 138 13.35 -9.24 -34.33
CA MET A 138 14.29 -8.21 -34.80
C MET A 138 13.95 -6.80 -34.28
N GLN A 139 12.69 -6.56 -33.89
CA GLN A 139 12.18 -5.25 -33.49
C GLN A 139 11.45 -5.33 -32.15
N ALA A 140 11.76 -4.41 -31.22
CA ALA A 140 11.10 -4.37 -29.90
C ALA A 140 9.56 -4.29 -29.97
N PRO A 141 8.95 -3.42 -30.80
CA PRO A 141 7.48 -3.32 -30.83
C PRO A 141 6.81 -4.60 -31.33
N ALA A 142 7.47 -5.36 -32.20
CA ALA A 142 6.95 -6.64 -32.67
C ALA A 142 6.96 -7.70 -31.56
N VAL A 143 8.04 -7.78 -30.78
CA VAL A 143 8.14 -8.68 -29.62
C VAL A 143 7.08 -8.34 -28.57
N GLN A 144 6.94 -7.06 -28.23
CA GLN A 144 5.93 -6.61 -27.28
C GLN A 144 4.51 -6.96 -27.74
N LYS A 145 4.19 -6.74 -29.04
CA LYS A 145 2.89 -7.09 -29.61
C LYS A 145 2.60 -8.59 -29.52
N GLN A 146 3.60 -9.44 -29.77
CA GLN A 146 3.47 -10.90 -29.64
C GLN A 146 3.21 -11.31 -28.19
N LEU A 147 3.94 -10.76 -27.21
CA LEU A 147 3.73 -11.04 -25.79
C LEU A 147 2.32 -10.63 -25.34
N ASN A 148 1.87 -9.44 -25.72
CA ASN A 148 0.53 -8.95 -25.41
C ASN A 148 -0.57 -9.82 -26.03
N ALA A 149 -0.36 -10.35 -27.24
CA ALA A 149 -1.31 -11.25 -27.89
C ALA A 149 -1.43 -12.60 -27.15
N VAL A 150 -0.31 -13.15 -26.66
CA VAL A 150 -0.34 -14.37 -25.84
C VAL A 150 -1.05 -14.11 -24.51
N LEU A 151 -0.71 -13.01 -23.82
CA LEU A 151 -1.36 -12.66 -22.55
C LEU A 151 -2.86 -12.41 -22.69
N SER A 152 -3.29 -11.70 -23.74
CA SER A 152 -4.71 -11.43 -23.94
C SER A 152 -5.50 -12.69 -24.26
N ALA A 153 -4.93 -13.61 -25.05
CA ALA A 153 -5.52 -14.93 -25.30
C ALA A 153 -5.62 -15.75 -24.00
N ALA A 154 -4.56 -15.76 -23.19
CA ALA A 154 -4.56 -16.46 -21.91
C ALA A 154 -5.60 -15.89 -20.93
N LEU A 155 -5.70 -14.56 -20.82
CA LEU A 155 -6.69 -13.88 -19.98
C LEU A 155 -8.12 -14.16 -20.44
N ALA A 156 -8.37 -14.27 -21.75
CA ALA A 156 -9.69 -14.63 -22.29
C ALA A 156 -10.13 -16.03 -21.86
N VAL A 157 -9.19 -16.97 -21.70
CA VAL A 157 -9.46 -18.33 -21.20
C VAL A 157 -9.57 -18.36 -19.66
N ALA A 158 -8.72 -17.60 -18.97
CA ALA A 158 -8.60 -17.65 -17.51
C ALA A 158 -9.66 -16.84 -16.75
N THR A 159 -10.02 -15.65 -17.25
CA THR A 159 -10.95 -14.74 -16.57
C THR A 159 -12.34 -15.35 -16.33
N PRO A 160 -12.96 -16.12 -17.26
CA PRO A 160 -14.25 -16.77 -17.01
C PRO A 160 -14.23 -17.82 -15.89
N LEU A 161 -13.04 -18.34 -15.57
CA LEU A 161 -12.82 -19.34 -14.53
C LEU A 161 -12.38 -18.72 -13.19
N ALA A 162 -12.09 -17.41 -13.19
CA ALA A 162 -11.67 -16.69 -12.00
C ALA A 162 -12.83 -16.59 -10.99
N LYS A 163 -12.54 -16.96 -9.75
CA LYS A 163 -13.43 -16.90 -8.59
C LYS A 163 -12.61 -16.38 -7.40
N PRO A 164 -12.95 -15.21 -6.83
CA PRO A 164 -12.21 -14.65 -5.70
C PRO A 164 -11.97 -15.66 -4.58
N GLY A 165 -10.74 -15.74 -4.09
CA GLY A 165 -10.33 -16.70 -3.05
C GLY A 165 -10.10 -18.15 -3.52
N ALA A 166 -10.71 -18.60 -4.62
CA ALA A 166 -10.53 -19.96 -5.14
C ALA A 166 -9.51 -20.00 -6.28
N VAL A 167 -9.70 -19.14 -7.29
CA VAL A 167 -8.81 -18.96 -8.44
C VAL A 167 -8.83 -17.49 -8.83
N GLU A 168 -7.69 -16.83 -8.70
CA GLU A 168 -7.46 -15.46 -9.11
C GLU A 168 -6.40 -15.41 -10.19
N VAL A 169 -6.58 -14.46 -11.10
CA VAL A 169 -5.77 -14.32 -12.30
C VAL A 169 -5.27 -12.89 -12.34
N SER A 170 -3.97 -12.70 -12.46
CA SER A 170 -3.36 -11.40 -12.65
C SER A 170 -2.19 -11.48 -13.62
N THR A 171 -1.87 -10.35 -14.26
CA THR A 171 -0.67 -10.26 -15.10
C THR A 171 0.52 -9.90 -14.22
N GLY A 172 1.63 -10.60 -14.39
CA GLY A 172 2.88 -10.35 -13.68
C GLY A 172 3.79 -9.37 -14.43
N GLU A 173 5.10 -9.56 -14.24
CA GLU A 173 6.10 -8.72 -14.90
C GLU A 173 6.15 -8.98 -16.41
N MET A 174 6.37 -7.91 -17.18
CA MET A 174 6.68 -7.98 -18.61
C MET A 174 7.89 -7.10 -18.90
N ASN A 175 8.87 -7.67 -19.60
CA ASN A 175 10.09 -6.99 -19.99
C ASN A 175 10.41 -7.28 -21.47
N VAL A 176 11.05 -6.32 -22.12
CA VAL A 176 11.59 -6.45 -23.48
C VAL A 176 12.94 -5.77 -23.50
N SER A 177 13.99 -6.53 -23.84
CA SER A 177 15.39 -6.11 -23.72
C SER A 177 16.14 -6.41 -25.02
N PRO A 178 17.11 -5.56 -25.40
CA PRO A 178 17.92 -5.80 -26.59
C PRO A 178 18.84 -7.01 -26.37
N ARG A 179 19.07 -7.78 -27.42
CA ARG A 179 20.08 -8.83 -27.49
C ARG A 179 21.29 -8.30 -28.24
N TYR A 180 22.45 -8.37 -27.61
CA TYR A 180 23.71 -7.94 -28.22
C TYR A 180 24.44 -9.13 -28.84
N GLY A 181 24.92 -8.95 -30.07
CA GLY A 181 25.81 -9.90 -30.74
C GLY A 181 27.25 -9.79 -30.22
N ARG A 182 28.14 -10.63 -30.78
CA ARG A 182 29.57 -10.65 -30.41
C ARG A 182 30.29 -9.32 -30.64
N GLU A 183 29.80 -8.50 -31.57
CA GLU A 183 30.33 -7.16 -31.89
C GLU A 183 29.85 -6.06 -30.94
N GLY A 184 29.03 -6.38 -29.92
CA GLY A 184 28.43 -5.37 -29.03
C GLY A 184 27.29 -4.56 -29.67
N LYS A 185 26.89 -4.88 -30.91
CA LYS A 185 25.72 -4.31 -31.58
C LYS A 185 24.46 -5.08 -31.25
N ILE A 186 23.32 -4.39 -31.25
CA ILE A 186 22.01 -5.03 -31.13
C ILE A 186 21.78 -5.93 -32.35
N ASN A 187 21.52 -7.21 -32.12
CA ASN A 187 21.20 -8.21 -33.16
C ASN A 187 19.78 -8.80 -32.98
N GLY A 188 18.97 -8.16 -32.13
CA GLY A 188 17.59 -8.55 -31.90
C GLY A 188 17.08 -8.07 -30.55
N TRP A 189 15.88 -8.52 -30.22
CA TRP A 189 15.17 -8.23 -29.00
C TRP A 189 14.62 -9.55 -28.45
N SER A 190 14.69 -9.71 -27.14
CA SER A 190 13.99 -10.77 -26.42
C SER A 190 13.13 -10.14 -25.35
N GLY A 191 11.96 -10.70 -25.12
CA GLY A 191 11.08 -10.26 -24.07
C GLY A 191 10.39 -11.43 -23.42
N SER A 192 10.00 -11.23 -22.17
CA SER A 192 9.22 -12.18 -21.40
C SER A 192 8.02 -11.50 -20.78
N ALA A 193 6.96 -12.27 -20.57
CA ALA A 193 5.75 -11.82 -19.90
C ALA A 193 5.23 -12.92 -18.98
N GLN A 194 4.61 -12.52 -17.87
CA GLN A 194 4.12 -13.44 -16.85
C GLN A 194 2.61 -13.34 -16.65
N LEU A 195 1.98 -14.47 -16.36
CA LEU A 195 0.63 -14.60 -15.85
C LEU A 195 0.68 -15.30 -14.50
N LEU A 196 0.06 -14.72 -13.50
CA LEU A 196 -0.03 -15.25 -12.16
C LEU A 196 -1.41 -15.88 -11.94
N LEU A 197 -1.43 -17.15 -11.57
CA LEU A 197 -2.61 -17.86 -11.09
C LEU A 197 -2.44 -18.13 -9.60
N GLN A 198 -3.41 -17.74 -8.81
CA GLN A 198 -3.30 -17.89 -7.36
C GLN A 198 -4.64 -18.25 -6.71
N GLY A 199 -4.63 -18.87 -5.54
CA GLY A 199 -5.87 -19.21 -4.84
C GLY A 199 -5.79 -20.48 -3.99
N ARG A 200 -6.90 -20.81 -3.34
CA ARG A 200 -7.02 -22.02 -2.49
C ARG A 200 -7.23 -23.31 -3.27
N ASP A 201 -7.82 -23.24 -4.47
CA ASP A 201 -8.15 -24.43 -5.26
C ASP A 201 -6.98 -24.81 -6.19
N ALA A 202 -6.00 -25.50 -5.63
CA ALA A 202 -4.81 -25.94 -6.36
C ALA A 202 -5.13 -26.82 -7.58
N VAL A 203 -6.19 -27.63 -7.51
CA VAL A 203 -6.59 -28.53 -8.60
C VAL A 203 -7.14 -27.71 -9.77
N GLN A 204 -7.98 -26.72 -9.50
CA GLN A 204 -8.49 -25.83 -10.54
C GLN A 204 -7.39 -24.94 -11.13
N ILE A 205 -6.45 -24.45 -10.31
CA ILE A 205 -5.29 -23.68 -10.79
C ILE A 205 -4.42 -24.52 -11.72
N ALA A 206 -4.05 -25.74 -11.32
CA ALA A 206 -3.26 -26.64 -12.16
C ALA A 206 -4.00 -27.02 -13.46
N SER A 207 -5.31 -27.25 -13.38
CA SER A 207 -6.15 -27.55 -14.55
C SER A 207 -6.27 -26.36 -15.50
N LEU A 208 -6.33 -25.13 -14.97
CA LEU A 208 -6.32 -23.91 -15.77
C LEU A 208 -4.96 -23.71 -16.43
N ALA A 209 -3.86 -23.89 -15.70
CA ALA A 209 -2.51 -23.80 -16.23
C ALA A 209 -2.29 -24.77 -17.40
N ALA A 210 -2.78 -26.00 -17.31
CA ALA A 210 -2.70 -26.99 -18.38
C ALA A 210 -3.46 -26.59 -19.67
N ARG A 211 -4.48 -25.71 -19.57
CA ARG A 211 -5.20 -25.17 -20.73
C ARG A 211 -4.44 -24.06 -21.44
N LEU A 212 -3.50 -23.41 -20.76
CA LEU A 212 -2.73 -22.28 -21.25
C LEU A 212 -1.42 -22.75 -21.91
N GLN A 213 -1.53 -23.43 -23.05
CA GLN A 213 -0.41 -24.12 -23.70
C GLN A 213 0.72 -23.19 -24.19
N ASP A 214 0.42 -21.92 -24.47
CA ASP A 214 1.43 -20.92 -24.88
C ASP A 214 2.30 -20.40 -23.73
N LEU A 215 1.92 -20.72 -22.49
CA LEU A 215 2.61 -20.31 -21.27
C LEU A 215 3.25 -21.53 -20.60
N THR A 216 4.46 -21.36 -20.09
CA THR A 216 5.19 -22.41 -19.37
C THR A 216 5.18 -22.11 -17.88
N VAL A 217 5.01 -23.12 -17.03
CA VAL A 217 5.08 -22.95 -15.58
C VAL A 217 6.51 -22.56 -15.19
N ALA A 218 6.68 -21.35 -14.67
CA ALA A 218 7.98 -20.82 -14.25
C ALA A 218 8.25 -21.04 -12.76
N GLN A 219 7.22 -20.86 -11.91
CA GLN A 219 7.35 -21.01 -10.47
C GLN A 219 6.03 -21.48 -9.85
N ILE A 220 6.13 -22.34 -8.84
CA ILE A 220 5.03 -22.74 -7.97
C ILE A 220 5.46 -22.51 -6.52
N GLY A 221 4.63 -21.84 -5.74
CA GLY A 221 4.87 -21.60 -4.32
C GLY A 221 3.57 -21.65 -3.52
N TRP A 222 3.70 -21.93 -2.23
CA TRP A 222 2.61 -21.85 -1.27
C TRP A 222 2.82 -20.65 -0.34
N GLN A 223 1.74 -19.98 0.00
CA GLN A 223 1.71 -18.79 0.85
C GLN A 223 0.53 -18.87 1.83
N LEU A 224 0.56 -18.00 2.83
CA LEU A 224 -0.57 -17.83 3.73
C LEU A 224 -1.60 -16.92 3.06
N SER A 225 -2.86 -17.36 2.99
CA SER A 225 -3.92 -16.52 2.41
C SER A 225 -4.16 -15.26 3.25
N PRO A 226 -4.66 -14.17 2.63
CA PRO A 226 -4.94 -12.92 3.34
C PRO A 226 -5.90 -13.11 4.54
N GLU A 227 -6.90 -13.97 4.40
CA GLU A 227 -7.86 -14.22 5.47
C GLU A 227 -7.23 -14.98 6.62
N GLN A 228 -6.40 -15.99 6.30
CA GLN A 228 -5.77 -16.82 7.32
C GLN A 228 -4.65 -16.05 8.04
N LYS A 229 -3.97 -15.15 7.33
CA LYS A 229 -3.06 -14.15 7.90
C LYS A 229 -3.78 -13.25 8.90
N SER A 230 -4.86 -12.60 8.49
CA SER A 230 -5.62 -11.71 9.39
C SER A 230 -6.13 -12.44 10.63
N ALA A 231 -6.64 -13.67 10.47
CA ALA A 231 -7.09 -14.49 11.59
C ALA A 231 -5.94 -14.87 12.55
N ALA A 232 -4.75 -15.18 12.02
CA ALA A 232 -3.58 -15.49 12.80
C ALA A 232 -3.07 -14.26 13.57
N GLU A 233 -3.00 -13.10 12.91
CA GLU A 233 -2.61 -11.83 13.52
C GLU A 233 -3.51 -11.46 14.70
N MET A 234 -4.84 -11.52 14.52
CA MET A 234 -5.79 -11.25 15.59
C MET A 234 -5.61 -12.21 16.79
N ARG A 235 -5.36 -13.49 16.52
CA ARG A 235 -5.17 -14.51 17.58
C ARG A 235 -3.97 -14.21 18.46
N ILE A 236 -2.84 -13.83 17.87
CA ILE A 236 -1.59 -13.60 18.62
C ILE A 236 -1.45 -12.16 19.13
N GLN A 237 -2.23 -11.21 18.60
CA GLN A 237 -2.20 -9.83 19.06
C GLN A 237 -2.55 -9.70 20.55
N ALA A 238 -3.60 -10.41 21.01
CA ALA A 238 -3.97 -10.43 22.43
C ALA A 238 -2.83 -10.97 23.32
N GLN A 239 -2.11 -11.99 22.84
CA GLN A 239 -0.97 -12.57 23.53
C GLN A 239 0.22 -11.59 23.60
N ALA A 240 0.49 -10.86 22.51
CA ALA A 240 1.55 -9.85 22.48
C ALA A 240 1.27 -8.69 23.45
N VAL A 241 0.02 -8.22 23.51
CA VAL A 241 -0.41 -7.18 24.45
C VAL A 241 -0.31 -7.66 25.90
N ALA A 242 -0.78 -8.88 26.20
CA ALA A 242 -0.66 -9.46 27.53
C ALA A 242 0.81 -9.59 27.96
N GLY A 243 1.69 -10.04 27.05
CA GLY A 243 3.13 -10.09 27.27
C GLY A 243 3.75 -8.72 27.52
N PHE A 244 3.31 -7.68 26.80
CA PHE A 244 3.76 -6.30 27.04
C PHE A 244 3.36 -5.81 28.43
N GLN A 245 2.10 -5.99 28.83
CA GLN A 245 1.60 -5.57 30.14
C GLN A 245 2.31 -6.30 31.28
N SER A 246 2.52 -7.62 31.14
CA SER A 246 3.25 -8.43 32.12
C SER A 246 4.69 -7.95 32.28
N LYS A 247 5.41 -7.70 31.16
CA LYS A 247 6.76 -7.13 31.19
C LYS A 247 6.80 -5.73 31.83
N ALA A 248 5.86 -4.85 31.46
CA ALA A 248 5.77 -3.51 32.02
C ALA A 248 5.58 -3.55 33.56
N GLN A 249 4.67 -4.40 34.04
CA GLN A 249 4.41 -4.58 35.46
C GLN A 249 5.63 -5.12 36.20
N ALA A 250 6.27 -6.16 35.66
CA ALA A 250 7.47 -6.75 36.25
C ALA A 250 8.61 -5.73 36.36
N LEU A 251 8.88 -4.97 35.29
CA LEU A 251 9.91 -3.93 35.29
C LEU A 251 9.58 -2.81 36.29
N THR A 252 8.32 -2.37 36.34
CA THR A 252 7.88 -1.33 37.29
C THR A 252 8.19 -1.72 38.74
N GLN A 253 7.86 -2.96 39.13
CA GLN A 253 8.15 -3.48 40.46
C GLN A 253 9.65 -3.64 40.71
N GLN A 254 10.42 -4.11 39.72
CA GLN A 254 11.88 -4.26 39.82
C GLN A 254 12.62 -2.94 39.99
N PHE A 255 12.10 -1.86 39.40
CA PHE A 255 12.64 -0.50 39.60
C PHE A 255 12.13 0.18 40.88
N GLY A 256 11.30 -0.50 41.69
CA GLY A 256 10.82 0.01 42.98
C GLY A 256 9.61 0.96 42.89
N PHE A 257 8.90 0.96 41.75
CA PHE A 257 7.71 1.79 41.55
C PHE A 257 6.43 1.00 41.82
N ALA A 258 5.38 1.70 42.24
CA ALA A 258 4.09 1.07 42.57
C ALA A 258 3.21 0.93 41.32
N ALA A 259 3.33 1.86 40.38
CA ALA A 259 2.48 1.90 39.19
C ALA A 259 3.21 2.43 37.96
N TYR A 260 2.58 2.26 36.80
CA TYR A 260 3.03 2.85 35.55
C TYR A 260 1.85 3.40 34.75
N THR A 261 2.14 4.28 33.80
CA THR A 261 1.18 4.72 32.79
C THR A 261 1.74 4.55 31.39
N LEU A 262 0.88 4.20 30.43
CA LEU A 262 1.25 4.11 29.03
C LEU A 262 1.40 5.52 28.46
N ARG A 263 2.55 5.81 27.83
CA ARG A 263 2.78 7.06 27.10
C ARG A 263 2.50 6.87 25.61
N GLU A 264 3.10 5.86 25.01
CA GLU A 264 2.93 5.55 23.59
C GLU A 264 3.01 4.04 23.40
N VAL A 265 2.13 3.48 22.57
CA VAL A 265 2.16 2.06 22.18
C VAL A 265 1.99 1.97 20.67
N ARG A 266 2.86 1.21 20.03
CA ARG A 266 2.83 0.85 18.63
C ARG A 266 2.70 -0.66 18.52
N VAL A 267 1.73 -1.12 17.74
CA VAL A 267 1.51 -2.53 17.46
C VAL A 267 1.78 -2.74 15.98
N ASN A 268 2.77 -3.58 15.68
CA ASN A 268 3.15 -3.92 14.32
C ASN A 268 2.95 -5.42 14.13
N ALA A 269 2.07 -5.81 13.20
CA ALA A 269 2.00 -7.17 12.71
C ALA A 269 2.97 -7.33 11.55
N GLN A 270 3.81 -8.37 11.62
CA GLN A 270 4.69 -8.75 10.52
C GLN A 270 4.49 -10.23 10.24
N GLU A 271 4.20 -10.54 8.99
CA GLU A 271 4.42 -11.88 8.50
C GLU A 271 5.92 -12.03 8.30
N ALA A 272 6.56 -12.84 9.15
CA ALA A 272 7.86 -13.38 8.82
C ALA A 272 7.58 -14.48 7.79
N GLY A 273 7.33 -14.07 6.54
CA GLY A 273 7.42 -14.98 5.41
C GLY A 273 8.75 -15.69 5.58
N GLU A 274 8.71 -17.02 5.60
CA GLU A 274 9.82 -17.89 5.97
C GLU A 274 11.10 -17.21 5.52
N ALA A 275 11.83 -16.61 6.48
CA ALA A 275 13.13 -16.07 6.18
C ALA A 275 13.83 -17.30 5.64
N SER A 276 14.03 -17.37 4.32
CA SER A 276 14.66 -18.50 3.67
C SER A 276 15.99 -18.64 4.37
N VAL A 277 16.01 -19.49 5.40
CA VAL A 277 17.21 -20.11 5.91
C VAL A 277 17.54 -20.99 4.74
N MET A 278 18.19 -20.41 3.73
CA MET A 278 18.71 -21.13 2.60
C MET A 278 19.51 -22.26 3.24
N PRO A 279 19.05 -23.52 3.15
CA PRO A 279 19.94 -24.61 3.45
C PRO A 279 21.10 -24.37 2.49
N ARG A 280 22.31 -24.20 3.01
CA ARG A 280 23.50 -24.22 2.16
C ARG A 280 23.54 -25.62 1.55
N LEU A 281 22.86 -25.80 0.42
CA LEU A 281 22.91 -27.01 -0.38
C LEU A 281 24.34 -27.10 -0.89
N SER A 282 25.08 -28.04 -0.32
CA SER A 282 26.26 -28.60 -0.97
C SER A 282 25.87 -29.01 -2.38
N MET A 283 26.67 -28.62 -3.37
CA MET A 283 26.45 -28.93 -4.78
C MET A 283 26.27 -30.44 -4.98
N ALA A 284 25.03 -30.86 -5.20
CA ALA A 284 24.70 -32.19 -5.68
C ALA A 284 23.91 -32.03 -6.99
N SER A 285 24.65 -32.28 -8.08
CA SER A 285 24.26 -32.69 -9.42
C SER A 285 22.94 -32.17 -10.00
N MET A 286 23.09 -31.30 -11.01
CA MET A 286 22.08 -31.02 -12.03
C MET A 286 21.89 -32.27 -12.89
N ASP A 287 20.79 -33.00 -12.69
CA ASP A 287 20.07 -33.65 -13.80
C ASP A 287 18.72 -34.17 -13.30
N SER A 288 17.64 -33.46 -13.61
CA SER A 288 16.26 -33.98 -13.55
C SER A 288 15.33 -33.01 -14.29
N ALA A 289 14.68 -33.52 -15.33
CA ALA A 289 13.62 -32.83 -16.06
C ALA A 289 12.46 -32.40 -15.14
N PRO A 290 11.76 -31.28 -15.44
CA PRO A 290 10.68 -30.78 -14.60
C PRO A 290 9.44 -31.66 -14.74
N SER A 291 9.34 -32.68 -13.88
CA SER A 291 8.05 -33.29 -13.55
C SER A 291 7.33 -32.35 -12.57
N PRO A 292 6.02 -32.11 -12.70
CA PRO A 292 5.29 -31.30 -11.74
C PRO A 292 5.20 -32.05 -10.41
N THR A 293 6.19 -31.84 -9.55
CA THR A 293 6.22 -32.42 -8.22
C THR A 293 5.07 -31.82 -7.40
N PRO A 294 4.25 -32.63 -6.73
CA PRO A 294 3.23 -32.11 -5.81
C PRO A 294 3.95 -31.36 -4.69
N THR A 295 3.90 -30.03 -4.72
CA THR A 295 4.43 -29.19 -3.66
C THR A 295 3.47 -29.30 -2.48
N LEU A 296 3.95 -29.82 -1.36
CA LEU A 296 3.18 -29.82 -0.12
C LEU A 296 3.18 -28.41 0.46
N ALA A 297 2.05 -27.95 0.97
CA ALA A 297 1.98 -26.66 1.65
C ALA A 297 2.87 -26.66 2.89
N GLY A 298 3.73 -25.63 3.01
CA GLY A 298 4.58 -25.42 4.18
C GLY A 298 3.80 -24.80 5.33
N LYS A 299 4.53 -24.42 6.39
CA LYS A 299 3.99 -23.59 7.48
C LYS A 299 4.63 -22.20 7.40
N SER A 300 3.83 -21.16 7.59
CA SER A 300 4.30 -19.78 7.72
C SER A 300 4.27 -19.34 9.18
N ARG A 301 5.26 -18.56 9.60
CA ARG A 301 5.31 -17.96 10.95
C ARG A 301 4.77 -16.53 10.92
N VAL A 302 3.68 -16.29 11.63
CA VAL A 302 3.12 -14.95 11.81
C VAL A 302 3.63 -14.39 13.14
N VAL A 303 4.11 -13.14 13.15
CA VAL A 303 4.69 -12.48 14.33
C VAL A 303 4.00 -11.13 14.55
N VAL A 304 3.57 -10.86 15.78
CA VAL A 304 3.10 -9.53 16.19
C VAL A 304 4.06 -8.97 17.22
N ASN A 305 4.54 -7.75 17.00
CA ASN A 305 5.41 -7.02 17.91
C ASN A 305 4.69 -5.78 18.44
N VAL A 306 4.64 -5.66 19.76
CA VAL A 306 4.15 -4.49 20.49
C VAL A 306 5.36 -3.79 21.08
N SER A 307 5.59 -2.53 20.71
CA SER A 307 6.63 -1.68 21.27
C SER A 307 6.01 -0.40 21.85
N GLY A 308 6.56 0.10 22.94
CA GLY A 308 5.98 1.27 23.59
C GLY A 308 6.84 1.84 24.68
N SER A 309 6.35 2.94 25.24
CA SER A 309 6.94 3.60 26.40
C SER A 309 5.95 3.70 27.55
N ILE A 310 6.45 3.42 28.75
CA ILE A 310 5.72 3.60 30.01
C ILE A 310 6.40 4.67 30.86
N VAL A 311 5.62 5.40 31.64
CA VAL A 311 6.11 6.34 32.65
C VAL A 311 5.85 5.73 34.02
N LEU A 312 6.91 5.58 34.81
CA LEU A 312 6.85 5.04 36.16
C LEU A 312 6.22 6.05 37.15
N ARG A 313 5.55 5.54 38.18
CA ARG A 313 4.91 6.31 39.26
C ARG A 313 5.04 5.66 40.62
#